data_AF-A0A5S9NSF1-F1
#
_entry.id   AF-A0A5S9NSF1-F1
#
_cell.length_a   1.000
_cell.length_b   1.000
_cell.length_c   1.000
_cell.angle_alpha   90.00
_cell.angle_beta   90.00
_cell.angle_gamma   90.00
#
_symmetry.space_group_name_H-M   'P 1'
#
loop_
_entity.id
_entity.type
_entity.pdbx_description
1 polymer ?
#
loop_
_entity_poly.entity_id
_entity_poly.type
_entity_poly.pdbx_seq_one_letter_code
_entity_poly.pdbx_strand_id
1 'polypeptide(L)'
;MPVSKIAYEESLLVLMRYAIRHGIEEDNPSLILSWMSREIRGSEDSADKLWQIYHGQFQLLLDTYADSLVPDHWRSVCLDHINRPLVHMMNIANTDLKRSQVMALFEELRVISHHFH
;
A
#
# COMPACT_ATOMS: atom_id res chain seq x y z
N MET A 1 12.72 27.63 12.66
CA MET A 1 12.04 26.78 13.66
C MET A 1 12.31 25.33 13.30
N PRO A 2 12.71 24.45 14.23
CA PRO A 2 12.87 23.04 13.90
C PRO A 2 11.50 22.43 13.62
N VAL A 3 11.36 21.76 12.48
CA VAL A 3 10.19 20.92 12.17
C VAL A 3 10.14 19.82 13.22
N SER A 4 8.97 19.56 13.81
CA SER A 4 8.83 18.48 14.77
C SER A 4 9.11 17.14 14.08
N LYS A 5 9.68 16.18 14.80
CA LYS A 5 9.98 14.83 14.26
C LYS A 5 8.74 14.18 13.62
N ILE A 6 7.56 14.45 14.16
CA ILE A 6 6.27 13.95 13.66
C ILE A 6 5.94 14.57 12.29
N ALA A 7 6.04 15.90 12.16
CA ALA A 7 5.75 16.59 10.90
C ALA A 7 6.72 16.18 9.77
N TYR A 8 7.98 15.87 10.13
CA TYR A 8 8.95 15.34 9.17
C TYR A 8 8.57 13.94 8.66
N GLU A 9 8.21 13.01 9.55
CA GLU A 9 7.82 11.65 9.16
C GLU A 9 6.54 11.65 8.30
N GLU A 10 5.55 12.51 8.63
CA GLU A 10 4.34 12.66 7.81
C GLU A 10 4.67 13.18 6.41
N SER A 11 5.51 14.21 6.31
CA SER A 11 5.97 14.76 5.02
C SER A 11 6.74 13.71 4.20
N LEU A 12 7.58 12.91 4.86
CA LEU A 12 8.31 11.84 4.21
C LEU A 12 7.37 10.76 3.65
N LEU A 13 6.35 10.35 4.42
CA LEU A 13 5.35 9.40 3.95
C LEU A 13 4.59 9.92 2.73
N VAL A 14 4.25 11.21 2.70
CA VAL A 14 3.61 11.84 1.52
C VAL A 14 4.52 11.74 0.29
N LEU A 15 5.81 12.06 0.43
CA LEU A 15 6.77 11.96 -0.66
C LEU A 15 6.96 10.51 -1.15
N MET A 16 7.03 9.55 -0.22
CA MET A 16 7.14 8.12 -0.58
C MET A 16 5.90 7.64 -1.34
N ARG A 17 4.69 8.02 -0.91
CA ARG A 17 3.45 7.67 -1.64
C ARG A 17 3.44 8.26 -3.04
N TYR A 18 3.86 9.51 -3.18
CA TYR A 18 3.96 10.17 -4.48
C TYR A 18 4.97 9.46 -5.40
N ALA A 19 6.15 9.13 -4.88
CA ALA A 19 7.17 8.40 -5.62
C ALA A 19 6.68 7.02 -6.07
N ILE A 20 5.99 6.27 -5.18
CA ILE A 20 5.38 4.99 -5.52
C ILE A 20 4.32 5.16 -6.61
N ARG A 21 3.36 6.09 -6.43
CA ARG A 21 2.24 6.29 -7.37
C ARG A 21 2.70 6.57 -8.79
N HIS A 22 3.80 7.30 -8.93
CA HIS A 22 4.29 7.81 -10.21
C HIS A 22 5.54 7.09 -10.73
N GLY A 23 6.05 6.07 -10.03
CA GLY A 23 7.25 5.34 -10.45
C GLY A 23 8.51 6.19 -10.52
N ILE A 24 8.69 7.15 -9.58
CA ILE A 24 9.79 8.13 -9.65
C ILE A 24 11.15 7.51 -9.27
N GLU A 25 11.15 6.56 -8.33
CA GLU A 25 12.34 5.81 -7.90
C GLU A 25 12.19 4.33 -8.28
N GLU A 26 11.88 4.09 -9.55
CA GLU A 26 11.60 2.76 -10.09
C GLU A 26 12.78 1.77 -9.95
N ASP A 27 14.01 2.31 -9.85
CA ASP A 27 15.26 1.60 -9.60
C ASP A 27 15.47 1.25 -8.11
N ASN A 28 14.57 1.69 -7.22
CA ASN A 28 14.60 1.46 -5.79
C ASN A 28 13.42 0.61 -5.31
N PRO A 29 13.40 -0.71 -5.56
CA PRO A 29 12.30 -1.59 -5.12
C PRO A 29 12.14 -1.65 -3.59
N SER A 30 13.19 -1.31 -2.84
CA SER A 30 13.13 -1.25 -1.38
C SER A 30 12.24 -0.11 -0.85
N LEU A 31 11.91 0.88 -1.69
CA LEU A 31 11.04 2.01 -1.34
C LEU A 31 9.68 1.53 -0.83
N ILE A 32 9.05 0.56 -1.50
CA ILE A 32 7.71 0.06 -1.14
C ILE A 32 7.73 -0.55 0.27
N LEU A 33 8.68 -1.44 0.54
CA LEU A 33 8.80 -2.09 1.85
C LEU A 33 9.14 -1.10 2.96
N SER A 34 10.00 -0.13 2.67
CA SER A 34 10.38 0.95 3.60
C SER A 34 9.15 1.81 3.95
N TRP A 35 8.38 2.21 2.94
CA TRP A 35 7.16 2.99 3.10
C TRP A 35 6.12 2.22 3.93
N MET A 36 5.80 0.98 3.55
CA MET A 36 4.82 0.16 4.27
C MET A 36 5.17 0.02 5.75
N SER A 37 6.44 -0.27 6.03
CA SER A 37 6.92 -0.44 7.41
C SER A 37 6.86 0.85 8.22
N ARG A 38 7.05 2.02 7.57
CA ARG A 38 6.98 3.33 8.23
C ARG A 38 5.55 3.73 8.56
N GLU A 39 4.59 3.47 7.67
CA GLU A 39 3.18 3.74 7.95
C GLU A 39 2.69 2.99 9.19
N ILE A 40 3.09 1.72 9.33
CA ILE A 40 2.70 0.88 10.46
C ILE A 40 3.29 1.40 11.78
N ARG A 41 4.58 1.78 11.79
CA ARG A 41 5.27 2.28 12.99
C ARG A 41 4.63 3.52 13.62
N GLY A 42 3.87 4.31 12.87
CA GLY A 42 3.15 5.47 13.39
C GLY A 42 1.77 5.16 13.98
N SER A 43 1.35 3.88 14.00
CA SER A 43 -0.08 3.52 14.10
C SER A 43 -0.43 2.42 15.10
N GLU A 44 0.51 2.02 15.95
CA GLU A 44 0.42 0.85 16.85
C GLU A 44 -0.74 0.89 17.86
N ASP A 45 -1.47 2.00 17.96
CA ASP A 45 -2.48 2.23 19.00
C ASP A 45 -3.91 1.72 18.69
N SER A 46 -4.26 1.34 17.45
CA SER A 46 -5.62 0.78 17.21
C SER A 46 -5.74 -0.11 15.96
N ALA A 47 -6.53 -1.18 16.08
CA ALA A 47 -6.84 -2.10 14.99
C ALA A 47 -7.55 -1.41 13.80
N ASP A 48 -8.38 -0.39 14.05
CA ASP A 48 -9.06 0.34 12.98
C ASP A 48 -8.08 1.26 12.23
N LYS A 49 -7.11 1.89 12.89
CA LYS A 49 -6.03 2.61 12.17
C LYS A 49 -5.21 1.67 11.30
N LEU A 50 -4.81 0.51 11.85
CA LEU A 50 -4.09 -0.51 11.07
C LEU A 50 -4.91 -0.97 9.86
N TRP A 51 -6.22 -1.16 10.02
CA TRP A 51 -7.12 -1.48 8.92
C TRP A 51 -7.08 -0.42 7.82
N GLN A 52 -7.20 0.86 8.17
CA GLN A 52 -7.15 1.96 7.19
C GLN A 52 -5.79 2.04 6.49
N ILE A 53 -4.70 1.78 7.22
CA ILE A 53 -3.34 1.78 6.64
C ILE A 53 -3.18 0.66 5.64
N TYR A 54 -3.51 -0.59 5.99
CA TYR A 54 -3.39 -1.70 5.06
C TYR A 54 -4.31 -1.52 3.85
N HIS A 55 -5.51 -1.00 4.05
CA HIS A 55 -6.40 -0.67 2.93
C HIS A 55 -5.78 0.39 1.99
N GLY A 56 -5.24 1.48 2.54
CA GLY A 56 -4.54 2.49 1.76
C GLY A 56 -3.30 1.95 1.05
N GLN A 57 -2.58 1.02 1.69
CA GLN A 57 -1.45 0.33 1.08
C GLN A 57 -1.85 -0.49 -0.14
N PHE A 58 -2.92 -1.27 0.00
CA PHE A 58 -3.49 -2.03 -1.10
C PHE A 58 -3.89 -1.11 -2.26
N GLN A 59 -4.66 -0.06 -1.98
CA GLN A 59 -5.15 0.86 -3.01
C GLN A 59 -4.02 1.56 -3.76
N LEU A 60 -3.01 2.08 -3.06
CA LEU A 60 -1.90 2.75 -3.72
C LEU A 60 -1.16 1.81 -4.69
N LEU A 61 -0.89 0.57 -4.26
CA LEU A 61 -0.23 -0.40 -5.10
C LEU A 61 -1.10 -0.83 -6.29
N LEU A 62 -2.40 -0.99 -6.08
CA LEU A 62 -3.34 -1.35 -7.15
C LEU A 62 -3.42 -0.25 -8.20
N ASP A 63 -3.60 0.99 -7.77
CA ASP A 63 -3.67 2.17 -8.64
C ASP A 63 -2.38 2.36 -9.43
N THR A 64 -1.23 2.08 -8.82
CA THR A 64 0.08 2.15 -9.49
C THR A 64 0.24 1.03 -10.51
N TYR A 65 -0.15 -0.19 -10.16
CA TYR A 65 -0.07 -1.35 -11.03
C TYR A 65 -0.99 -1.24 -12.26
N ALA A 66 -2.20 -0.71 -12.08
CA ALA A 66 -3.19 -0.54 -13.15
C ALA A 66 -2.92 0.68 -14.06
N ASP A 67 -1.95 1.52 -13.74
CA ASP A 67 -1.64 2.72 -14.52
C ASP A 67 -0.64 2.41 -15.64
N SER A 68 -1.11 2.39 -16.89
CA SER A 68 -0.26 2.12 -18.06
C SER A 68 0.81 3.18 -18.33
N LEU A 69 0.78 4.33 -17.66
CA LEU A 69 1.83 5.36 -17.75
C LEU A 69 3.00 5.06 -16.80
N VAL A 70 2.82 4.14 -15.84
CA VAL A 70 3.87 3.71 -14.93
C VAL A 70 4.72 2.62 -15.59
N PRO A 71 6.05 2.68 -15.48
CA PRO A 71 6.93 1.70 -16.12
C PRO A 71 6.70 0.25 -15.66
N ASP A 72 6.72 -0.68 -16.62
CA ASP A 72 6.30 -2.08 -16.44
C ASP A 72 6.96 -2.78 -15.25
N HIS A 73 8.28 -2.61 -15.10
CA HIS A 73 9.01 -3.23 -14.01
C HIS A 73 8.54 -2.72 -12.64
N TRP A 74 8.24 -1.42 -12.51
CA TRP A 74 7.69 -0.86 -11.28
C TRP A 74 6.28 -1.37 -10.99
N ARG A 75 5.45 -1.52 -12.04
CA ARG A 75 4.13 -2.16 -11.94
C ARG A 75 4.27 -3.59 -11.41
N SER A 76 5.23 -4.38 -11.92
CA SER A 76 5.52 -5.73 -11.41
C SER A 76 5.95 -5.72 -9.95
N VAL A 77 6.84 -4.80 -9.54
CA VAL A 77 7.27 -4.69 -8.14
C VAL A 77 6.08 -4.33 -7.21
N CYS A 78 5.16 -3.47 -7.66
CA CYS A 78 3.91 -3.20 -6.92
C CYS A 78 3.05 -4.47 -6.77
N LEU A 79 2.89 -5.23 -7.85
CA LEU A 79 2.16 -6.50 -7.86
C LEU A 79 2.77 -7.54 -6.90
N ASP A 80 4.10 -7.62 -6.81
CA ASP A 80 4.79 -8.53 -5.88
C ASP A 80 4.48 -8.23 -4.41
N HIS A 81 4.12 -6.99 -4.10
CA HIS A 81 3.87 -6.54 -2.73
C HIS A 81 2.39 -6.37 -2.36
N ILE A 82 1.48 -6.31 -3.33
CA ILE A 82 0.06 -5.97 -3.13
C ILE A 82 -0.72 -6.97 -2.26
N ASN A 83 -0.31 -8.24 -2.25
CA ASN A 83 -0.95 -9.26 -1.40
C ASN A 83 -0.67 -9.05 0.10
N ARG A 84 0.44 -8.39 0.46
CA ARG A 84 0.84 -8.20 1.86
C ARG A 84 -0.22 -7.47 2.69
N PRO A 85 -0.70 -6.26 2.29
CA PRO A 85 -1.76 -5.59 3.04
C PRO A 85 -3.04 -6.43 3.16
N LEU A 86 -3.45 -7.16 2.11
CA LEU A 86 -4.65 -8.01 2.16
C LEU A 86 -4.53 -9.14 3.19
N VAL A 87 -3.37 -9.81 3.23
CA VAL A 87 -3.10 -10.86 4.24
C VAL A 87 -3.14 -10.26 5.64
N HIS A 88 -2.54 -9.09 5.86
CA HIS A 88 -2.59 -8.43 7.16
C HIS A 88 -4.02 -8.01 7.56
N MET A 89 -4.82 -7.48 6.62
CA MET A 89 -6.23 -7.17 6.86
C MET A 89 -7.03 -8.42 7.23
N MET A 90 -6.80 -9.54 6.56
CA MET A 90 -7.46 -10.81 6.87
C MET A 90 -7.13 -11.30 8.29
N ASN A 91 -5.90 -11.07 8.75
CA ASN A 91 -5.46 -11.45 10.10
C ASN A 91 -6.12 -10.60 11.19
N ILE A 92 -6.43 -9.33 10.92
CA ILE A 92 -7.10 -8.42 11.87
C ILE A 92 -8.62 -8.33 11.69
N ALA A 93 -9.17 -9.05 10.69
CA ALA A 93 -10.61 -9.10 10.42
C ALA A 93 -11.34 -9.91 11.48
N ASN A 94 -11.84 -9.21 12.51
CA ASN A 94 -12.53 -9.80 13.66
C ASN A 94 -14.06 -9.94 13.48
N THR A 95 -14.60 -9.55 12.33
CA THR A 95 -16.03 -9.66 11.99
C THR A 95 -16.20 -10.24 10.60
N ASP A 96 -17.35 -10.86 10.35
CA ASP A 96 -17.68 -11.41 9.02
C ASP A 96 -17.73 -10.30 7.96
N LEU A 97 -18.23 -9.12 8.32
CA LEU A 97 -18.23 -7.94 7.44
C LEU A 97 -16.81 -7.59 6.98
N LYS A 98 -15.85 -7.50 7.91
CA LYS A 98 -14.44 -7.23 7.57
C LYS A 98 -13.86 -8.35 6.71
N ARG A 99 -14.15 -9.63 7.01
CA ARG A 99 -13.69 -10.76 6.18
C ARG A 99 -14.23 -10.68 4.75
N SER A 100 -15.52 -10.39 4.59
CA SER A 100 -16.16 -10.20 3.27
C SER A 100 -15.55 -9.03 2.51
N GLN A 101 -15.21 -7.93 3.18
CA GLN A 101 -14.50 -6.80 2.55
C GLN A 101 -13.14 -7.24 2.00
N VAL A 102 -12.32 -7.96 2.77
CA VAL A 102 -11.01 -8.44 2.27
C VAL A 102 -11.17 -9.39 1.08
N MET A 103 -12.17 -10.28 1.11
CA MET A 103 -12.45 -11.18 -0.02
C MET A 103 -12.83 -10.42 -1.30
N ALA A 104 -13.58 -9.32 -1.17
CA ALA A 104 -13.90 -8.47 -2.31
C ALA A 104 -12.64 -7.81 -2.91
N LEU A 105 -11.68 -7.38 -2.07
CA LEU A 105 -10.41 -6.80 -2.54
C LEU A 105 -9.51 -7.84 -3.23
N PHE A 106 -9.47 -9.09 -2.74
CA PHE A 106 -8.79 -10.18 -3.43
C PHE A 106 -9.39 -10.43 -4.83
N GLU A 107 -10.71 -10.36 -4.94
CA GLU A 107 -11.39 -10.53 -6.22
C GLU A 107 -11.12 -9.37 -7.17
N GLU A 108 -11.12 -8.13 -6.68
CA GLU A 108 -10.73 -6.95 -7.46
C GLU A 108 -9.30 -7.09 -8.01
N LEU A 109 -8.34 -7.44 -7.14
CA LEU A 109 -6.96 -7.69 -7.53
C LEU A 109 -6.87 -8.79 -8.60
N ARG A 110 -7.64 -9.86 -8.44
CA ARG A 110 -7.69 -10.95 -9.43
C ARG A 110 -8.16 -10.40 -10.77
N VAL A 111 -9.29 -9.70 -10.83
CA VAL A 111 -9.82 -9.15 -12.09
C VAL A 111 -8.83 -8.20 -12.75
N ILE A 112 -8.25 -7.26 -12.00
CA ILE A 112 -7.31 -6.28 -12.54
C ILE A 112 -6.02 -6.93 -13.03
N SER A 113 -5.46 -7.89 -12.27
CA SER A 113 -4.22 -8.55 -12.68
C SER A 113 -4.35 -9.41 -13.93
N HIS A 114 -5.53 -9.92 -14.23
CA HIS A 114 -5.79 -10.60 -15.50
C HIS A 114 -5.88 -9.62 -16.67
N HIS A 115 -6.24 -8.36 -16.45
CA HIS A 115 -6.38 -7.35 -17.50
C HIS A 115 -5.07 -6.64 -17.85
N PHE A 116 -4.22 -6.38 -16.85
CA PHE A 116 -2.98 -5.64 -17.00
C PHE A 116 -1.77 -6.60 -16.95
N HIS A 117 -1.49 -7.30 -18.05
CA HIS A 117 -0.23 -8.02 -18.26
C HIS A 117 0.78 -7.13 -19.00
#